data_AF-A0A6A3G7N4-F1
#
_entry.id   AF-A0A6A3G7N4-F1
#
_cell.length_a   1.000
_cell.length_b   1.000
_cell.length_c   1.000
_cell.angle_alpha   90.00
_cell.angle_beta   90.00
_cell.angle_gamma   90.00
#
_symmetry.space_group_name_H-M   'P 1'
#
loop_
_entity.id
_entity.type
_entity.pdbx_description
1 polymer ?
#
loop_
_entity_poly.entity_id
_entity_poly.type
_entity_poly.pdbx_seq_one_letter_code
_entity_poly.pdbx_strand_id
1 'polypeptide(L)'
;MRKKYGRRDNTWQIQQRLAKRVQQPGERLTDFADSLTEIGFGKRVLAESYVEAFLNGLNNEITAMQVRTSEPRTLDEAVQFAVDKCGEYGEGHRVTD
;
A
#
# COMPACT_ATOMS: atom_id res chain seq x y z
N MET A 1 -25.03 1.20 31.90
CA MET A 1 -24.23 2.03 30.96
C MET A 1 -23.56 1.11 29.93
N ARG A 2 -24.08 1.03 28.70
CA ARG A 2 -23.57 0.10 27.66
C ARG A 2 -22.60 0.87 26.75
N LYS A 3 -21.29 0.63 26.92
CA LYS A 3 -20.20 1.28 26.17
C LYS A 3 -20.32 0.94 24.67
N LYS A 4 -20.76 1.91 23.88
CA LYS A 4 -20.93 1.83 22.42
C LYS A 4 -19.62 2.23 21.71
N TYR A 5 -18.49 1.56 22.02
CA TYR A 5 -17.16 1.95 21.51
C TYR A 5 -16.52 0.92 20.55
N GLY A 6 -17.07 -0.28 20.38
CA GLY A 6 -16.39 -1.35 19.63
C GLY A 6 -16.25 -1.20 18.10
N ARG A 7 -16.74 -0.11 17.49
CA ARG A 7 -16.76 0.03 16.01
C ARG A 7 -15.86 1.13 15.45
N ARG A 8 -15.59 2.20 16.21
CA ARG A 8 -14.72 3.31 15.76
C ARG A 8 -13.25 3.08 16.08
N ASP A 9 -12.99 2.42 17.21
CA ASP A 9 -11.61 2.17 17.67
C ASP A 9 -10.84 1.29 16.66
N ASN A 10 -11.50 0.31 16.04
CA ASN A 10 -10.86 -0.58 15.07
C ASN A 10 -10.51 0.11 13.74
N THR A 11 -11.39 0.95 13.18
CA THR A 11 -11.14 1.55 11.85
C THR A 11 -9.97 2.52 11.89
N TRP A 12 -9.93 3.41 12.89
CA TRP A 12 -8.82 4.35 13.04
C TRP A 12 -7.49 3.64 13.31
N GLN A 13 -7.50 2.58 14.13
CA GLN A 13 -6.29 1.79 14.39
C GLN A 13 -5.77 1.11 13.12
N ILE A 14 -6.66 0.60 12.26
CA ILE A 14 -6.27 0.00 10.98
C ILE A 14 -5.65 1.06 10.06
N GLN A 15 -6.30 2.22 9.93
CA GLN A 15 -5.77 3.34 9.12
C GLN A 15 -4.39 3.79 9.62
N GLN A 16 -4.20 3.90 10.94
CA GLN A 16 -2.89 4.19 11.51
C GLN A 16 -1.84 3.13 11.21
N ARG A 17 -2.19 1.84 11.27
CA ARG A 17 -1.27 0.75 10.98
C ARG A 17 -0.89 0.74 9.50
N LEU A 18 -1.85 0.96 8.61
CA LEU A 18 -1.61 1.13 7.17
C LEU A 18 -0.68 2.31 6.90
N ALA A 19 -0.96 3.48 7.45
CA ALA A 19 -0.15 4.69 7.25
C ALA A 19 1.29 4.58 7.80
N LYS A 20 1.50 3.75 8.83
CA LYS A 20 2.85 3.51 9.41
C LYS A 20 3.65 2.46 8.66
N ARG A 21 3.01 1.65 7.82
CA ARG A 21 3.66 0.53 7.13
C ARG A 21 4.31 1.05 5.85
N VAL A 22 5.64 1.13 5.87
CA VAL A 22 6.47 1.53 4.74
C VAL A 22 7.28 0.34 4.22
N GLN A 23 7.52 0.28 2.91
CA GLN A 23 8.33 -0.74 2.26
C GLN A 23 9.74 -0.76 2.86
N GLN A 24 10.19 -1.94 3.30
CA GLN A 24 11.53 -2.10 3.87
C GLN A 24 12.61 -2.16 2.76
N PRO A 25 13.87 -1.79 3.04
CA PRO A 25 14.95 -2.01 2.10
C PRO A 25 15.06 -3.49 1.68
N GLY A 26 15.05 -3.75 0.39
CA GLY A 26 15.10 -5.11 -0.17
C GLY A 26 13.78 -5.90 -0.07
N GLU A 27 12.69 -5.27 0.34
CA GLU A 27 11.36 -5.88 0.33
C GLU A 27 10.72 -5.81 -1.07
N ARG A 28 10.18 -6.94 -1.53
CA ARG A 28 9.44 -6.99 -2.80
C ARG A 28 8.13 -6.23 -2.68
N LEU A 29 7.68 -5.65 -3.79
CA LEU A 29 6.42 -4.91 -3.85
C LEU A 29 5.22 -5.80 -3.50
N THR A 30 5.26 -7.09 -3.88
CA THR A 30 4.24 -8.08 -3.52
C THR A 30 4.21 -8.35 -2.02
N ASP A 31 5.37 -8.55 -1.39
CA ASP A 31 5.47 -8.83 0.05
C ASP A 31 5.02 -7.62 0.90
N PHE A 32 5.35 -6.42 0.41
CA PHE A 32 4.85 -5.18 1.00
C PHE A 32 3.33 -5.09 0.90
N ALA A 33 2.76 -5.37 -0.28
CA ALA A 33 1.31 -5.38 -0.48
C ALA A 33 0.60 -6.42 0.40
N ASP A 34 1.14 -7.64 0.48
CA ASP A 34 0.63 -8.70 1.36
C ASP A 34 0.58 -8.22 2.81
N SER A 35 1.66 -7.61 3.30
CA SER A 35 1.70 -7.02 4.65
C SER A 35 0.61 -5.96 4.88
N LEU A 36 0.25 -5.17 3.86
CA LEU A 36 -0.84 -4.20 3.96
C LEU A 36 -2.19 -4.92 4.05
N THR A 37 -2.42 -5.97 3.24
CA THR A 37 -3.66 -6.76 3.31
C THR A 37 -3.83 -7.45 4.66
N GLU A 38 -2.74 -7.96 5.25
CA GLU A 38 -2.73 -8.58 6.57
C GLU A 38 -3.18 -7.62 7.68
N ILE A 39 -2.81 -6.33 7.58
CA ILE A 39 -3.24 -5.31 8.55
C ILE A 39 -4.77 -5.17 8.59
N GLY A 40 -5.43 -5.27 7.44
CA GLY A 40 -6.87 -5.14 7.31
C GLY A 40 -7.64 -6.47 7.27
N PHE A 41 -6.94 -7.61 7.40
CA PHE A 41 -7.56 -8.93 7.31
C PHE A 41 -8.71 -9.11 8.30
N GLY A 42 -9.84 -9.65 7.82
CA GLY A 42 -11.05 -9.84 8.63
C GLY A 42 -11.78 -8.55 9.01
N LYS A 43 -11.44 -7.41 8.38
CA LYS A 43 -12.05 -6.09 8.61
C LYS A 43 -12.62 -5.52 7.31
N ARG A 44 -13.50 -4.53 7.44
CA ARG A 44 -14.03 -3.77 6.30
C ARG A 44 -13.14 -2.55 6.04
N VAL A 45 -12.15 -2.73 5.17
CA VAL A 45 -11.25 -1.67 4.69
C VAL A 45 -11.57 -1.39 3.22
N LEU A 46 -11.55 -0.12 2.81
CA LEU A 46 -11.79 0.27 1.43
C LEU A 46 -10.55 -0.02 0.58
N ALA A 47 -10.73 -0.37 -0.69
CA ALA A 47 -9.63 -0.60 -1.64
C ALA A 47 -8.70 0.62 -1.72
N GLU A 48 -9.29 1.82 -1.77
CA GLU A 48 -8.61 3.11 -1.76
C GLU A 48 -7.63 3.26 -0.58
N SER A 49 -7.99 2.77 0.61
CA SER A 49 -7.09 2.84 1.77
C SER A 49 -5.84 1.98 1.59
N TYR A 50 -5.94 0.84 0.89
CA TYR A 50 -4.77 0.02 0.57
C TYR A 50 -3.92 0.66 -0.52
N VAL A 51 -4.56 1.23 -1.55
CA VAL A 51 -3.86 1.96 -2.62
C VAL A 51 -3.08 3.15 -2.03
N GLU A 52 -3.71 3.96 -1.19
CA GLU A 52 -3.06 5.08 -0.51
C GLU A 52 -1.91 4.61 0.39
N ALA A 53 -2.11 3.53 1.15
CA ALA A 53 -1.07 2.99 2.02
C ALA A 53 0.14 2.46 1.24
N PHE A 54 -0.11 1.77 0.12
CA PHE A 54 0.95 1.33 -0.78
C PHE A 54 1.71 2.53 -1.34
N LEU A 55 1.02 3.48 -1.96
CA LEU A 55 1.63 4.67 -2.58
C LEU A 55 2.41 5.55 -1.60
N ASN A 56 1.90 5.72 -0.37
CA ASN A 56 2.56 6.52 0.66
C ASN A 56 3.69 5.76 1.36
N GLY A 57 3.67 4.42 1.31
CA GLY A 57 4.67 3.58 1.97
C GLY A 57 5.81 3.11 1.07
N LEU A 58 5.72 3.30 -0.26
CA LEU A 58 6.83 3.00 -1.17
C LEU A 58 8.10 3.76 -0.78
N ASN A 59 9.24 3.07 -0.83
CA ASN A 59 10.54 3.67 -0.50
C ASN A 59 11.16 4.44 -1.68
N ASN A 60 10.55 4.36 -2.88
CA ASN A 60 10.95 5.07 -4.09
C ASN A 60 9.83 6.02 -4.53
N GLU A 61 10.08 7.33 -4.40
CA GLU A 61 9.12 8.38 -4.73
C GLU A 61 8.82 8.45 -6.24
N ILE A 62 9.78 8.12 -7.11
CA ILE A 62 9.56 8.11 -8.57
C ILE A 62 8.57 7.01 -8.93
N THR A 63 8.75 5.80 -8.37
CA THR A 63 7.80 4.69 -8.54
C THR A 63 6.42 5.08 -8.02
N ALA A 64 6.33 5.70 -6.83
CA ALA A 64 5.06 6.15 -6.27
C ALA A 64 4.33 7.17 -7.17
N MET A 65 5.07 8.13 -7.75
CA MET A 65 4.51 9.10 -8.69
C MET A 65 3.99 8.43 -9.97
N GLN A 66 4.75 7.51 -10.57
CA GLN A 66 4.33 6.81 -11.78
C GLN A 66 3.06 5.98 -11.55
N VAL A 67 3.00 5.26 -10.42
CA VAL A 67 1.80 4.49 -10.05
C VAL A 67 0.62 5.43 -9.81
N ARG A 68 0.80 6.58 -9.15
CA ARG A 68 -0.26 7.59 -8.98
C ARG A 68 -0.85 8.06 -10.31
N THR A 69 0.00 8.31 -11.33
CA THR A 69 -0.44 8.72 -12.66
C THR A 69 -1.26 7.66 -13.39
N SER A 70 -1.10 6.37 -13.04
CA SER A 70 -1.93 5.29 -13.59
C SER A 70 -3.35 5.23 -12.98
N GLU A 71 -3.61 5.99 -11.91
CA GLU A 71 -4.89 6.05 -11.19
C GLU A 71 -5.47 4.67 -10.81
N PRO A 72 -4.70 3.80 -10.11
CA PRO A 72 -5.15 2.46 -9.77
C PRO A 72 -6.33 2.51 -8.80
N ARG A 73 -7.31 1.63 -9.02
CA ARG A 73 -8.52 1.50 -8.18
C ARG A 73 -8.38 0.41 -7.13
N THR A 74 -7.42 -0.50 -7.32
CA THR A 74 -7.16 -1.62 -6.40
C THR A 74 -5.68 -1.72 -6.06
N LEU A 75 -5.37 -2.36 -4.93
CA LEU A 75 -3.99 -2.63 -4.53
C LEU A 75 -3.27 -3.50 -5.58
N ASP A 76 -3.98 -4.48 -6.13
CA ASP A 76 -3.45 -5.39 -7.15
C ASP A 76 -3.04 -4.63 -8.42
N GLU A 77 -3.89 -3.74 -8.93
CA GLU A 77 -3.57 -2.85 -10.06
C GLU A 77 -2.34 -2.00 -9.77
N ALA A 78 -2.24 -1.42 -8.57
CA ALA A 78 -1.11 -0.59 -8.17
C ALA A 78 0.20 -1.39 -8.13
N VAL A 79 0.16 -2.61 -7.58
CA VAL A 79 1.32 -3.51 -7.50
C VAL A 79 1.73 -3.99 -8.88
N GLN A 80 0.78 -4.45 -9.69
CA GLN A 80 1.06 -4.93 -11.04
C GLN A 80 1.71 -3.82 -11.89
N PHE A 81 1.14 -2.61 -11.87
CA PHE A 81 1.74 -1.48 -12.57
C PHE A 81 3.15 -1.16 -12.08
N ALA A 82 3.35 -1.15 -10.75
CA ALA A 82 4.66 -0.86 -10.16
C ALA A 82 5.71 -1.91 -10.54
N VAL A 83 5.36 -3.19 -10.52
CA VAL A 83 6.25 -4.29 -10.93
C VAL A 83 6.56 -4.20 -12.42
N ASP A 84 5.55 -3.98 -13.26
CA ASP A 84 5.71 -3.91 -14.72
C ASP A 84 6.56 -2.72 -15.18
N LYS A 85 6.54 -1.60 -14.44
CA LYS A 85 7.27 -0.36 -14.80
C LYS A 85 8.57 -0.16 -14.05
N CYS A 86 8.64 -0.58 -12.79
CA CYS A 86 9.73 -0.24 -11.88
C CYS A 86 10.45 -1.45 -11.27
N GLY A 87 10.08 -2.68 -11.68
CA GLY A 87 10.68 -3.92 -11.20
C GLY A 87 10.13 -4.40 -9.87
N GLU A 88 10.50 -5.62 -9.48
CA GLU A 88 9.95 -6.33 -8.30
C GLU A 88 10.17 -5.60 -6.97
N TYR A 89 11.19 -4.74 -6.90
CA TYR A 89 11.56 -3.98 -5.71
C TYR A 89 11.16 -2.50 -5.77
N GLY A 90 10.57 -2.05 -6.89
CA GLY A 90 10.28 -0.63 -7.10
C GLY A 90 11.53 0.22 -7.24
N GLU A 91 12.65 -0.37 -7.67
CA GLU A 91 13.95 0.28 -7.88
C GLU A 91 13.91 1.38 -8.96
N GLY A 92 12.81 1.44 -9.72
CA GLY A 92 12.57 2.42 -10.75
C GLY A 92 13.19 1.97 -12.06
N HIS A 93 12.62 2.43 -13.18
CA HIS A 93 13.22 2.14 -14.48
C HIS A 93 14.57 2.86 -14.58
N ARG A 94 15.69 2.13 -14.43
CA ARG A 94 16.98 2.61 -14.89
C ARG A 94 16.89 2.71 -16.41
N VAL A 95 16.75 3.92 -16.94
CA VAL A 95 17.04 4.19 -18.34
C VAL A 95 18.50 3.78 -18.53
N THR A 96 18.71 2.57 -19.03
CA THR A 96 20.03 2.09 -19.42
C THR A 96 20.20 2.63 -20.83
N ASP A 97 21.06 3.65 -20.95
CA ASP A 97 21.63 4.07 -22.24
C ASP A 97 22.72 3.07 -22.64
#